data_AF-A0A3N5JJS9-F1
#
_entry.id   AF-A0A3N5JJS9-F1
#
_cell.length_a   1.000
_cell.length_b   1.000
_cell.length_c   1.000
_cell.angle_alpha   90.00
_cell.angle_beta   90.00
_cell.angle_gamma   90.00
#
_symmetry.space_group_name_H-M   'P 1'
#
loop_
_entity.id
_entity.type
_entity.pdbx_description
1 polymer ?
#
loop_
_entity_poly.entity_id
_entity_poly.type
_entity_poly.pdbx_seq_one_letter_code
_entity_poly.pdbx_strand_id
1 'polypeptide(L)'
;NDGQDAVAILGSSNFTPRGLGLQEAGSNIELNLIASDPADRDQLKEWFDRLWADPELVKDVKAEVLQYVAQVYQNHSPEFIYYKTLFHIFEKFLGDARKTDRDLEATTLLDTEIWKALFDFQRDGAKGMINKILAHNGCILEDTTALEREIDQRVYRLYALTPAEIKLVEEAAQ
;
A
#
# COMPACT_ATOMS: atom_id res chain seq x y z
N ASN A 1 -34.82 12.89 -28.48
CA ASN A 1 -35.14 11.83 -27.51
C ASN A 1 -36.19 12.37 -26.57
N ASP A 2 -37.44 12.31 -27.04
CA ASP A 2 -38.61 12.67 -26.26
C ASP A 2 -38.76 11.69 -25.11
N GLY A 3 -39.11 12.17 -23.91
CA GLY A 3 -39.17 11.42 -22.64
C GLY A 3 -40.19 10.28 -22.55
N GLN A 4 -40.42 9.54 -23.64
CA GLN A 4 -41.33 8.40 -23.70
C GLN A 4 -40.70 7.10 -23.13
N ASP A 5 -39.37 7.03 -22.97
CA ASP A 5 -38.67 5.84 -22.43
C ASP A 5 -38.08 6.04 -21.02
N ALA A 6 -38.52 7.05 -20.27
CA ALA A 6 -38.04 7.23 -18.90
C ALA A 6 -38.57 6.12 -17.99
N VAL A 7 -37.69 5.48 -17.22
CA VAL A 7 -38.05 4.47 -16.21
C VAL A 7 -37.42 4.82 -14.88
N ALA A 8 -38.10 4.51 -13.79
CA ALA A 8 -37.53 4.58 -12.45
C ALA A 8 -37.28 3.16 -11.94
N ILE A 9 -36.15 2.95 -11.28
CA ILE A 9 -35.82 1.69 -10.59
C ILE A 9 -35.85 1.97 -9.10
N LEU A 10 -36.65 1.20 -8.37
CA LEU A 10 -36.76 1.28 -6.92
C LEU A 10 -36.60 -0.12 -6.34
N GLY A 11 -35.85 -0.26 -5.26
CA GLY A 11 -35.72 -1.53 -4.58
C GLY A 11 -34.73 -1.52 -3.45
N SER A 12 -34.29 -2.71 -3.07
CA SER A 12 -33.36 -2.91 -1.95
C SER A 12 -31.88 -2.86 -2.35
N SER A 13 -31.57 -2.90 -3.64
CA SER A 13 -30.18 -2.88 -4.13
C SER A 13 -29.47 -1.58 -3.77
N ASN A 14 -28.49 -1.70 -2.87
CA ASN A 14 -27.51 -0.63 -2.65
C ASN A 14 -26.52 -0.52 -3.82
N PHE A 15 -25.96 0.68 -4.02
CA PHE A 15 -24.96 0.94 -5.06
C PHE A 15 -23.56 0.40 -4.66
N THR A 16 -23.47 -0.91 -4.48
CA THR A 16 -22.26 -1.65 -4.09
C THR A 16 -22.08 -2.86 -5.00
N PRO A 17 -20.85 -3.42 -5.14
CA PRO A 17 -20.65 -4.62 -5.96
C PRO A 17 -21.56 -5.79 -5.61
N ARG A 18 -21.86 -5.99 -4.31
CA ARG A 18 -22.78 -7.06 -3.87
C ARG A 18 -24.24 -6.76 -4.14
N GLY A 19 -24.67 -5.50 -3.96
CA GLY A 19 -26.04 -5.07 -4.25
C GLY A 19 -26.36 -5.02 -5.75
N LEU A 20 -25.33 -4.83 -6.59
CA LEU A 20 -25.41 -4.85 -8.05
C LEU A 20 -25.15 -6.24 -8.66
N GLY A 21 -24.88 -7.27 -7.85
CA GLY A 21 -24.63 -8.62 -8.33
C GLY A 21 -23.30 -8.82 -9.08
N LEU A 22 -22.34 -7.92 -8.90
CA LEU A 22 -21.05 -7.91 -9.61
C LEU A 22 -19.97 -8.79 -8.94
N GLN A 23 -20.27 -9.47 -7.83
CA GLN A 23 -19.35 -10.42 -7.20
C GLN A 23 -19.60 -11.86 -7.67
N GLU A 24 -18.52 -12.61 -7.89
CA GLU A 24 -18.57 -14.03 -8.29
C GLU A 24 -19.26 -14.92 -7.25
N ALA A 25 -19.16 -14.58 -5.96
CA ALA A 25 -19.85 -15.27 -4.87
C ALA A 25 -20.26 -14.28 -3.77
N GLY A 26 -21.39 -14.56 -3.11
CA GLY A 26 -21.85 -13.77 -1.96
C GLY A 26 -22.48 -12.42 -2.30
N SER A 27 -23.01 -12.26 -3.52
CA SER A 27 -23.89 -11.13 -3.86
C SER A 27 -25.19 -11.17 -3.04
N ASN A 28 -25.76 -10.01 -2.78
CA ASN A 28 -26.98 -9.90 -1.99
C ASN A 28 -28.18 -10.46 -2.77
N ILE A 29 -29.19 -10.94 -2.03
CA ILE A 29 -30.51 -11.23 -2.60
C ILE A 29 -31.31 -9.93 -2.49
N GLU A 30 -31.57 -9.30 -3.63
CA GLU A 30 -32.21 -7.98 -3.71
C GLU A 30 -33.54 -8.06 -4.48
N LEU A 31 -34.48 -7.19 -4.12
CA LEU A 31 -35.76 -7.03 -4.82
C LEU A 31 -35.82 -5.62 -5.41
N ASN A 32 -35.96 -5.54 -6.73
CA ASN A 32 -36.10 -4.26 -7.44
C ASN A 32 -37.31 -4.30 -8.38
N LEU A 33 -37.98 -3.16 -8.50
CA LEU A 33 -39.12 -2.92 -9.37
C LEU A 33 -38.78 -1.82 -10.36
N ILE A 34 -39.29 -1.96 -11.58
CA ILE A 34 -39.21 -0.93 -12.61
C ILE A 34 -40.57 -0.26 -12.71
N ALA A 35 -40.61 1.03 -12.39
CA ALA A 35 -41.78 1.88 -12.61
C ALA A 35 -41.65 2.56 -13.99
N SER A 36 -42.44 2.07 -14.93
CA SER A 36 -42.52 2.60 -16.30
C SER A 36 -43.76 3.47 -16.53
N ASP A 37 -44.79 3.35 -15.69
CA ASP A 37 -46.00 4.18 -15.80
C ASP A 37 -45.68 5.65 -15.47
N PRO A 38 -46.11 6.61 -16.31
CA PRO A 38 -45.87 8.02 -16.06
C PRO A 38 -46.33 8.52 -14.69
N ALA A 39 -47.50 8.07 -14.20
CA ALA A 39 -48.02 8.52 -12.91
C ALA A 39 -47.19 7.99 -11.74
N ASP A 40 -46.74 6.74 -11.79
CA ASP A 40 -45.86 6.17 -10.76
C ASP A 40 -44.51 6.90 -10.71
N ARG A 41 -43.94 7.24 -11.87
CA ARG A 41 -42.69 8.01 -11.95
C ARG A 41 -42.86 9.42 -11.39
N ASP A 42 -43.96 10.08 -11.71
CA ASP A 42 -44.23 11.43 -11.22
C ASP A 42 -44.38 11.42 -9.69
N GLN A 43 -45.09 10.43 -9.13
CA GLN A 43 -45.19 10.25 -7.68
C GLN A 43 -43.84 9.96 -7.02
N LEU A 44 -43.00 9.10 -7.62
CA LEU A 44 -41.66 8.83 -7.12
C LEU A 44 -40.77 10.07 -7.15
N LYS A 45 -40.87 10.87 -8.22
CA LYS A 45 -40.15 12.13 -8.33
C LYS A 45 -40.61 13.13 -7.28
N GLU A 46 -41.91 13.30 -7.08
CA GLU A 46 -42.44 14.18 -6.03
C GLU A 46 -42.01 13.73 -4.63
N TRP A 47 -41.97 12.43 -4.37
CA TRP A 47 -41.44 11.88 -3.12
C TRP A 47 -39.95 12.21 -2.97
N PHE A 48 -39.13 12.01 -4.00
CA PHE A 48 -37.71 12.36 -3.99
C PHE A 48 -37.49 13.85 -3.76
N ASP A 49 -38.19 14.71 -4.51
CA ASP A 49 -38.05 16.17 -4.42
C ASP A 49 -38.42 16.67 -3.01
N ARG A 50 -39.44 16.08 -2.38
CA ARG A 50 -39.80 16.39 -0.98
C ARG A 50 -38.68 16.04 0.00
N LEU A 51 -38.09 14.85 -0.12
CA LEU A 51 -36.95 14.47 0.71
C LEU A 51 -35.73 15.37 0.46
N TRP A 52 -35.47 15.68 -0.81
CA TRP A 52 -34.34 16.50 -1.23
C TRP A 52 -34.42 17.95 -0.75
N ALA A 53 -35.64 18.48 -0.63
CA ALA A 53 -35.89 19.83 -0.14
C ALA A 53 -35.93 19.93 1.41
N ASP A 54 -35.89 18.80 2.12
CA ASP A 54 -35.99 18.77 3.58
C ASP A 54 -34.60 18.86 4.25
N PRO A 55 -34.23 20.02 4.85
CA PRO A 55 -32.92 20.23 5.45
C PRO A 55 -32.69 19.41 6.73
N GLU A 56 -33.71 18.76 7.31
CA GLU A 56 -33.52 17.82 8.43
C GLU A 56 -33.08 16.44 7.94
N LEU A 57 -33.39 16.09 6.69
CA LEU A 57 -33.07 14.79 6.08
C LEU A 57 -31.84 14.86 5.17
N VAL A 58 -31.51 16.04 4.62
CA VAL A 58 -30.34 16.22 3.75
C VAL A 58 -29.32 17.21 4.33
N LYS A 59 -28.06 17.02 3.95
CA LYS A 59 -26.95 17.92 4.28
C LYS A 59 -26.20 18.27 3.00
N ASP A 60 -25.86 19.55 2.81
CA ASP A 60 -24.94 19.95 1.75
C ASP A 60 -23.52 19.47 2.09
N VAL A 61 -23.03 18.51 1.29
CA VAL A 61 -21.69 17.92 1.41
C VAL A 61 -20.78 18.30 0.25
N LYS A 62 -21.16 19.29 -0.57
CA LYS A 62 -20.41 19.65 -1.78
C LYS A 62 -18.95 19.99 -1.49
N ALA A 63 -18.69 20.79 -0.46
CA ALA A 63 -17.33 21.17 -0.07
C ALA A 63 -16.48 19.95 0.35
N GLU A 64 -17.08 19.03 1.13
CA GLU A 64 -16.41 17.81 1.60
C GLU A 64 -16.06 16.88 0.42
N VAL A 65 -16.99 16.70 -0.51
CA VAL A 65 -16.76 15.91 -1.73
C VAL A 65 -15.68 16.53 -2.61
N LEU A 66 -15.73 17.85 -2.84
CA LEU A 66 -14.70 18.54 -3.62
C LEU A 66 -13.32 18.43 -2.97
N GLN A 67 -13.23 18.51 -1.64
CA GLN A 67 -11.98 18.31 -0.92
C GLN A 67 -11.43 16.89 -1.12
N TYR A 68 -12.28 15.87 -1.06
CA TYR A 68 -11.86 14.48 -1.27
C TYR A 68 -11.39 14.24 -2.72
N VAL A 69 -12.14 14.73 -3.71
CA VAL A 69 -11.73 14.66 -5.13
C VAL A 69 -10.41 15.39 -5.36
N ALA A 70 -10.23 16.56 -4.73
CA ALA A 70 -8.98 17.30 -4.83
C ALA A 70 -7.79 16.54 -4.26
N GLN A 71 -7.97 15.72 -3.21
CA GLN A 71 -6.90 14.84 -2.69
C GLN A 71 -6.54 13.74 -3.69
N VAL A 72 -7.53 13.10 -4.30
CA VAL A 72 -7.29 12.03 -5.30
C VAL A 72 -6.62 12.57 -6.57
N TYR A 73 -6.89 13.83 -6.93
CA TYR A 73 -6.32 14.49 -8.09
C TYR A 73 -4.90 15.05 -7.85
N GLN A 74 -4.34 14.92 -6.64
CA GLN A 74 -2.98 15.42 -6.40
C GLN A 74 -1.95 14.58 -7.16
N ASN A 75 -1.15 15.26 -7.96
CA ASN A 75 0.05 14.66 -8.54
C ASN A 75 1.08 14.43 -7.43
N HIS A 76 1.37 13.17 -7.17
CA HIS A 76 2.47 12.77 -6.30
C HIS A 76 3.73 12.54 -7.14
N SER A 77 4.90 12.86 -6.59
CA SER A 77 6.15 12.60 -7.29
C SER A 77 6.38 11.09 -7.40
N PRO A 78 6.99 10.60 -8.51
CA PRO A 78 7.35 9.20 -8.65
C PRO A 78 8.20 8.67 -7.48
N GLU A 79 9.09 9.51 -6.93
CA GLU A 79 9.93 9.17 -5.78
C GLU A 79 9.09 8.94 -4.52
N PHE A 80 8.09 9.79 -4.26
CA PHE A 80 7.20 9.60 -3.13
C PHE A 80 6.40 8.29 -3.25
N ILE A 81 5.85 8.01 -4.45
CA ILE A 81 5.15 6.76 -4.72
C ILE A 81 6.07 5.55 -4.48
N TYR A 82 7.31 5.63 -4.97
CA TYR A 82 8.32 4.58 -4.79
C TYR A 82 8.62 4.32 -3.32
N TYR A 83 8.98 5.35 -2.55
CA TYR A 83 9.29 5.20 -1.12
C TYR A 83 8.08 4.76 -0.30
N LYS A 84 6.89 5.28 -0.59
CA LYS A 84 5.66 4.84 0.08
C LYS A 84 5.37 3.36 -0.22
N THR A 85 5.62 2.91 -1.44
CA THR A 85 5.44 1.51 -1.82
C THR A 85 6.44 0.62 -1.09
N LEU A 86 7.72 0.98 -1.08
CA LEU A 86 8.75 0.26 -0.31
C LEU A 86 8.38 0.20 1.18
N PHE A 87 7.93 1.32 1.75
CA PHE A 87 7.49 1.34 3.14
C PHE A 87 6.40 0.30 3.42
N HIS A 88 5.32 0.24 2.62
CA HIS A 88 4.25 -0.73 2.86
C HIS A 88 4.66 -2.18 2.60
N ILE A 89 5.62 -2.42 1.70
CA ILE A 89 6.18 -3.76 1.49
C ILE A 89 7.03 -4.19 2.70
N PHE A 90 7.80 -3.26 3.27
CA PHE A 90 8.82 -3.55 4.28
C PHE A 90 8.45 -3.17 5.72
N GLU A 91 7.31 -2.54 5.96
CA GLU A 91 6.94 -1.99 7.29
C GLU A 91 6.95 -3.05 8.38
N LYS A 92 6.53 -4.27 8.06
CA LYS A 92 6.55 -5.41 8.98
C LYS A 92 7.98 -5.80 9.35
N PHE A 93 8.89 -5.88 8.35
CA PHE A 93 10.30 -6.17 8.57
C PHE A 93 10.98 -5.10 9.42
N LEU A 94 10.63 -3.82 9.21
CA LEU A 94 11.11 -2.70 10.03
C LEU A 94 10.59 -2.76 11.48
N GLY A 95 9.40 -3.32 11.69
CA GLY A 95 8.87 -3.59 13.03
C GLY A 95 9.65 -4.69 13.73
N ASP A 96 9.89 -5.81 13.04
CA ASP A 96 10.61 -6.96 13.57
C ASP A 96 12.08 -6.62 13.87
N ALA A 97 12.76 -5.89 12.98
CA ALA A 97 14.14 -5.44 13.19
C ALA A 97 14.29 -4.56 14.45
N ARG A 98 13.37 -3.62 14.67
CA ARG A 98 13.37 -2.74 15.86
C ARG A 98 13.19 -3.52 17.17
N LYS A 99 12.43 -4.62 17.14
CA LYS A 99 12.30 -5.51 18.29
C LYS A 99 13.62 -6.23 18.56
N THR A 100 14.25 -6.78 17.51
CA THR A 100 15.56 -7.43 17.63
C THR A 100 16.63 -6.50 18.18
N ASP A 101 16.67 -5.23 17.75
CA ASP A 101 17.63 -4.25 18.28
C ASP A 101 17.48 -4.07 19.79
N ARG A 102 16.24 -3.90 20.28
CA ARG A 102 15.98 -3.79 21.74
C ARG A 102 16.37 -5.04 22.50
N ASP A 103 16.07 -6.21 21.94
CA ASP A 103 16.41 -7.49 22.56
C ASP A 103 17.92 -7.69 22.61
N LEU A 104 18.67 -7.21 21.61
CA LEU A 104 20.14 -7.26 21.56
C LEU A 104 20.81 -6.27 22.51
N GLU A 105 20.24 -5.07 22.69
CA GLU A 105 20.71 -4.10 23.69
C GLU A 105 20.63 -4.66 25.13
N ALA A 106 19.72 -5.60 25.39
CA ALA A 106 19.63 -6.30 26.66
C ALA A 106 20.68 -7.42 26.85
N THR A 107 21.53 -7.66 25.83
CA THR A 107 22.60 -8.68 25.86
C THR A 107 23.99 -8.06 25.87
N THR A 108 24.99 -8.83 26.27
CA THR A 108 26.41 -8.42 26.19
C THR A 108 27.02 -8.60 24.79
N LEU A 109 26.23 -9.00 23.78
CA LEU A 109 26.75 -9.28 22.43
C LEU A 109 27.39 -8.03 21.81
N LEU A 110 26.76 -6.87 22.00
CA LEU A 110 27.22 -5.58 21.46
C LEU A 110 28.59 -5.16 22.03
N ASP A 111 28.93 -5.63 23.23
CA ASP A 111 30.18 -5.33 23.92
C ASP A 111 31.35 -6.24 23.48
N THR A 112 31.06 -7.31 22.74
CA THR A 112 32.09 -8.28 22.32
C THR A 112 33.05 -7.69 21.29
N GLU A 113 34.31 -8.11 21.36
CA GLU A 113 35.33 -7.72 20.37
C GLU A 113 34.97 -8.20 18.96
N ILE A 114 34.26 -9.33 18.85
CA ILE A 114 33.76 -9.86 17.57
C ILE A 114 32.74 -8.89 16.97
N TRP A 115 31.77 -8.41 17.75
CA TRP A 115 30.74 -7.47 17.26
C TRP A 115 31.34 -6.13 16.81
N LYS A 116 32.28 -5.61 17.58
CA LYS A 116 33.00 -4.36 17.26
C LYS A 116 33.81 -4.48 15.96
N ALA A 117 34.30 -5.67 15.64
CA ALA A 117 35.06 -5.94 14.42
C ALA A 117 34.19 -6.10 13.14
N LEU A 118 32.88 -6.26 13.27
CA LEU A 118 31.98 -6.39 12.11
C LEU A 118 31.75 -5.04 11.42
N PHE A 119 31.64 -5.06 10.09
CA PHE A 119 31.13 -3.93 9.30
C PHE A 119 29.62 -3.74 9.52
N ASP A 120 29.08 -2.56 9.22
CA ASP A 120 27.67 -2.25 9.47
C ASP A 120 26.70 -3.19 8.74
N PHE A 121 26.96 -3.52 7.47
CA PHE A 121 26.15 -4.51 6.74
C PHE A 121 26.22 -5.92 7.36
N GLN A 122 27.36 -6.29 7.95
CA GLN A 122 27.53 -7.58 8.63
C GLN A 122 26.81 -7.61 9.97
N ARG A 123 26.79 -6.48 10.69
CA ARG A 123 25.97 -6.30 11.90
C ARG A 123 24.50 -6.47 11.55
N ASP A 124 24.03 -5.86 10.47
CA ASP A 124 22.65 -6.02 9.99
C ASP A 124 22.34 -7.47 9.59
N GLY A 125 23.27 -8.14 8.91
CA GLY A 125 23.17 -9.57 8.60
C GLY A 125 23.08 -10.44 9.87
N ALA A 126 23.91 -10.16 10.87
CA ALA A 126 23.91 -10.87 12.16
C ALA A 126 22.61 -10.65 12.94
N LYS A 127 22.10 -9.42 12.99
CA LYS A 127 20.78 -9.10 13.57
C LYS A 127 19.67 -9.89 12.86
N GLY A 128 19.69 -9.89 11.53
CA GLY A 128 18.73 -10.63 10.71
C GLY A 128 18.77 -12.13 10.98
N MET A 129 19.96 -12.71 11.12
CA MET A 129 20.12 -14.12 11.50
C MET A 129 19.57 -14.42 12.89
N ILE A 130 19.91 -13.62 13.89
CA ILE A 130 19.43 -13.80 15.27
C ILE A 130 17.91 -13.75 15.30
N ASN A 131 17.31 -12.76 14.63
CA ASN A 131 15.86 -12.64 14.54
C ASN A 131 15.21 -13.90 13.92
N LYS A 132 15.76 -14.40 12.80
CA LYS A 132 15.26 -15.61 12.13
C LYS A 132 15.42 -16.86 13.00
N ILE A 133 16.55 -17.01 13.70
CA ILE A 133 16.76 -18.11 14.64
C ILE A 133 15.74 -18.06 15.77
N LEU A 134 15.48 -16.89 16.36
CA LEU A 134 14.50 -16.74 17.44
C LEU A 134 13.06 -16.97 16.96
N ALA A 135 12.71 -16.54 15.76
CA ALA A 135 11.36 -16.65 15.21
C ALA A 135 11.05 -18.03 14.62
N HIS A 136 12.05 -18.70 14.04
CA HIS A 136 11.87 -19.89 13.21
C HIS A 136 12.74 -21.09 13.61
N ASN A 137 13.50 -20.96 14.70
CA ASN A 137 14.40 -22.00 15.21
C ASN A 137 15.48 -22.43 14.19
N GLY A 138 15.82 -21.54 13.26
CA GLY A 138 16.82 -21.77 12.22
C GLY A 138 17.00 -20.54 11.32
N CYS A 139 18.15 -20.45 10.68
CA CYS A 139 18.44 -19.43 9.67
C CYS A 139 19.42 -20.00 8.65
N ILE A 140 19.21 -19.67 7.37
CA ILE A 140 20.17 -19.90 6.31
C ILE A 140 20.83 -18.55 6.04
N LEU A 141 22.15 -18.51 6.17
CA LEU A 141 22.96 -17.38 5.72
C LEU A 141 23.55 -17.76 4.36
N GLU A 142 23.26 -16.95 3.35
CA GLU A 142 23.96 -17.01 2.08
C GLU A 142 25.10 -15.99 2.16
N ASP A 143 26.33 -16.49 2.11
CA ASP A 143 27.52 -15.66 2.04
C ASP A 143 27.70 -15.21 0.58
N THR A 144 27.85 -13.90 0.38
CA THR A 144 27.88 -13.24 -0.93
C THR A 144 28.78 -13.99 -1.91
N THR A 145 28.22 -14.34 -3.06
CA THR A 145 28.88 -15.25 -4.01
C THR A 145 29.73 -14.48 -5.01
N ALA A 146 30.60 -15.19 -5.75
CA ALA A 146 31.39 -14.62 -6.84
C ALA A 146 30.55 -13.84 -7.88
N LEU A 147 29.24 -14.11 -7.95
CA LEU A 147 28.28 -13.45 -8.82
C LEU A 147 28.04 -11.97 -8.45
N GLU A 148 28.00 -11.62 -7.16
CA GLU A 148 27.84 -10.21 -6.75
C GLU A 148 29.05 -9.38 -7.13
N ARG A 149 30.27 -9.92 -6.96
CA ARG A 149 31.49 -9.29 -7.49
C ARG A 149 31.45 -9.14 -9.02
N GLU A 150 30.88 -10.11 -9.74
CA GLU A 150 30.72 -9.99 -11.18
C GLU A 150 29.72 -8.88 -11.56
N ILE A 151 28.60 -8.77 -10.84
CA ILE A 151 27.59 -7.73 -11.01
C ILE A 151 28.19 -6.36 -10.74
N ASP A 152 28.90 -6.16 -9.62
CA ASP A 152 29.55 -4.90 -9.27
C ASP A 152 30.55 -4.48 -10.34
N GLN A 153 31.41 -5.40 -10.79
CA GLN A 153 32.33 -5.12 -11.90
C GLN A 153 31.60 -4.77 -13.20
N ARG A 154 30.43 -5.38 -13.46
CA ARG A 154 29.61 -5.07 -14.63
C ARG A 154 29.05 -3.65 -14.53
N VAL A 155 28.55 -3.26 -13.36
CA VAL A 155 28.03 -1.92 -13.07
C VAL A 155 29.15 -0.89 -13.20
N TYR A 156 30.31 -1.14 -12.60
CA TYR A 156 31.46 -0.21 -12.69
C TYR A 156 31.91 0.03 -14.14
N ARG A 157 31.94 -1.02 -14.97
CA ARG A 157 32.24 -0.89 -16.40
C ARG A 157 31.15 -0.12 -17.15
N LEU A 158 29.88 -0.31 -16.80
CA LEU A 158 28.77 0.42 -17.43
C LEU A 158 28.89 1.94 -17.21
N TYR A 159 29.37 2.34 -16.03
CA TYR A 159 29.62 3.73 -15.65
C TYR A 159 31.03 4.22 -15.98
N ALA A 160 31.85 3.41 -16.68
CA ALA A 160 33.22 3.73 -17.08
C ALA A 160 34.13 4.18 -15.92
N LEU A 161 33.89 3.66 -14.72
CA LEU A 161 34.68 3.97 -13.53
C LEU A 161 36.11 3.43 -13.68
N THR A 162 37.10 4.27 -13.41
CA THR A 162 38.51 3.88 -13.38
C THR A 162 38.83 3.07 -12.12
N PRO A 163 39.90 2.25 -12.12
CA PRO A 163 40.29 1.49 -10.92
C PRO A 163 40.52 2.35 -9.67
N ALA A 164 40.91 3.62 -9.82
CA ALA A 164 41.07 4.56 -8.72
C ALA A 164 39.72 5.03 -8.15
N GLU A 165 38.72 5.25 -9.02
CA GLU A 165 37.36 5.64 -8.62
C GLU A 165 36.60 4.47 -8.00
N ILE A 166 36.80 3.24 -8.50
CA ILE A 166 36.25 2.03 -7.89
C ILE A 166 36.78 1.87 -6.46
N LYS A 167 38.08 2.08 -6.25
CA LYS A 167 38.69 2.01 -4.92
C LYS A 167 38.09 3.04 -3.95
N LEU A 168 37.81 4.25 -4.44
CA LEU A 168 37.13 5.30 -3.67
C LEU A 168 35.68 4.93 -3.32
N VAL A 169 34.94 4.29 -4.23
CA VAL A 169 33.56 3.85 -3.98
C VAL A 169 33.53 2.71 -2.95
N GLU A 170 34.44 1.75 -3.06
CA GLU A 170 34.55 0.63 -2.12
C GLU A 170 35.05 1.08 -0.74
N GLU A 171 35.98 2.04 -0.68
CA GLU A 171 36.46 2.63 0.58
C GLU A 171 35.42 3.55 1.23
N ALA A 172 34.58 4.25 0.45
CA ALA A 172 33.49 5.06 0.99
C ALA A 172 32.29 4.24 1.49
N ALA A 173 32.21 2.96 1.09
CA ALA A 173 31.24 2.00 1.57
C ALA A 173 31.72 1.17 2.78
N GLN A 174 32.99 1.32 3.19
CA GLN A 174 33.60 0.71 4.39
C GLN A 174 33.56 1.67 5.58
#